data_AF-W2TSL5-F1
#
_entry.id   AF-W2TSL5-F1
#
_cell.length_a   1.000
_cell.length_b   1.000
_cell.length_c   1.000
_cell.angle_alpha   90.00
_cell.angle_beta   90.00
_cell.angle_gamma   90.00
#
_symmetry.space_group_name_H-M   'P 1'
#
loop_
_entity.id
_entity.type
_entity.pdbx_description
1 polymer ?
#
loop_
_entity_poly.entity_id
_entity_poly.type
_entity_poly.pdbx_seq_one_letter_code
_entity_poly.pdbx_strand_id
1 'polypeptide(L)'
;MKPYISGNLDCKALTTVKYFLKTLSSCCEAMIFVFLGLSTFSKHHSWDLMFAIVTVTACIFCRFIGVILLTWMANRKRVQKIGLMDQVIMGYGGLRGAICYGLVMTLDKDAIPAKNMLVTTTIVVIVVTVFFQGTTIKPLVRLLKVKTQEPQQKTVTQQVLTHVRKLKKYMYM
;
A
#
# COMPACT_ATOMS: atom_id res chain seq x y z
N MET A 1 8.67 14.28 5.68
CA MET A 1 8.49 14.97 6.99
C MET A 1 9.22 14.32 8.17
N LYS A 2 9.26 12.99 8.32
CA LYS A 2 10.00 12.30 9.40
C LYS A 2 11.42 12.84 9.73
N PRO A 3 12.32 13.11 8.76
CA PRO A 3 13.69 13.51 9.09
C PRO A 3 13.77 14.86 9.81
N TYR A 4 12.92 15.83 9.45
CA TYR A 4 12.90 17.16 10.06
C TYR A 4 12.31 17.16 11.48
N ILE A 5 11.27 16.35 11.68
CA ILE A 5 10.58 16.23 12.98
C ILE A 5 11.49 15.52 13.99
N SER A 6 12.31 14.56 13.52
CA SER A 6 13.21 13.79 14.40
C SER A 6 14.41 14.54 14.96
N GLY A 7 14.76 15.69 14.37
CA GLY A 7 15.87 16.53 14.83
C GLY A 7 15.46 17.58 15.87
N ASN A 8 14.19 18.02 15.82
CA ASN A 8 13.71 19.18 16.60
C ASN A 8 12.73 18.82 17.73
N LEU A 9 12.21 17.59 17.78
CA LEU A 9 11.24 17.17 18.81
C LEU A 9 11.84 16.16 19.78
N ASP A 10 11.43 16.27 21.04
CA ASP A 10 11.76 15.31 22.08
C ASP A 10 11.32 13.89 21.70
N CYS A 11 12.08 12.88 22.15
CA CYS A 11 11.85 11.48 21.82
C CYS A 11 10.46 10.98 22.30
N LYS A 12 9.95 11.55 23.40
CA LYS A 12 8.60 11.28 23.91
C LYS A 12 7.54 11.87 22.98
N ALA A 13 7.72 13.12 22.54
CA ALA A 13 6.81 13.79 21.60
C ALA A 13 6.74 13.09 20.25
N LEU A 14 7.88 12.63 19.71
CA LEU A 14 7.94 11.84 18.48
C LEU A 14 7.12 10.55 18.56
N THR A 15 7.17 9.90 19.72
CA THR A 15 6.45 8.66 19.97
C THR A 15 4.94 8.91 20.02
N THR A 16 4.51 9.95 20.74
CA THR A 16 3.10 10.36 20.80
C THR A 16 2.56 10.74 19.43
N VAL A 17 3.26 11.56 18.65
CA VAL A 17 2.83 11.94 17.29
C VAL A 17 2.74 10.71 16.39
N LYS A 18 3.70 9.79 16.47
CA LYS A 18 3.69 8.56 15.67
C LYS A 18 2.47 7.70 15.99
N TYR A 19 2.17 7.48 17.28
CA TYR A 19 1.00 6.69 17.68
C TYR A 19 -0.29 7.41 17.35
N PHE A 20 -0.38 8.72 17.58
CA PHE A 20 -1.54 9.52 17.21
C PHE A 20 -1.85 9.43 15.71
N LEU A 21 -0.85 9.63 14.84
CA LEU A 21 -1.01 9.50 13.39
C LEU A 21 -1.34 8.07 12.97
N LYS A 22 -0.79 7.05 13.65
CA LYS A 22 -1.12 5.63 13.39
C LYS A 22 -2.57 5.34 13.71
N THR A 23 -3.07 5.81 14.85
CA THR A 23 -4.46 5.62 15.29
C THR A 23 -5.41 6.39 14.38
N LEU A 24 -5.09 7.65 14.05
CA LEU A 24 -5.89 8.45 13.11
C LEU A 24 -5.98 7.78 11.74
N SER A 25 -4.85 7.32 11.20
CA SER A 25 -4.82 6.57 9.93
C SER A 25 -5.68 5.31 9.99
N SER A 26 -5.67 4.58 11.11
CA SER A 26 -6.50 3.39 11.30
C SER A 26 -7.99 3.73 11.37
N CYS A 27 -8.33 4.86 11.97
CA CYS A 27 -9.71 5.36 12.04
C CYS A 27 -10.23 5.74 10.65
N CYS A 28 -9.43 6.47 9.86
CA CYS A 28 -9.78 6.82 8.49
C CYS A 28 -9.95 5.58 7.59
N GLU A 29 -9.08 4.57 7.76
CA GLU A 29 -9.18 3.32 7.01
C GLU A 29 -10.51 2.59 7.31
N ALA A 30 -10.90 2.49 8.59
CA ALA A 30 -12.18 1.89 8.98
C ALA A 30 -13.38 2.68 8.43
N MET A 31 -13.34 4.01 8.48
CA MET A 31 -14.40 4.87 7.95
C MET A 31 -14.62 4.65 6.45
N ILE A 32 -13.55 4.50 5.66
CA ILE A 32 -13.64 4.24 4.23
C ILE A 32 -14.28 2.87 3.95
N PHE A 33 -13.94 1.84 4.73
CA PHE A 33 -14.59 0.53 4.57
C PHE A 33 -16.08 0.57 4.86
N VAL A 34 -16.51 1.33 5.86
CA VAL A 34 -17.94 1.54 6.14
C VAL A 34 -18.63 2.24 4.97
N PHE A 35 -18.03 3.31 4.43
CA PHE A 35 -18.59 4.02 3.27
C PHE A 35 -18.66 3.16 2.00
N LEU A 36 -17.65 2.33 1.75
CA LEU A 36 -17.66 1.34 0.67
C LEU A 36 -18.81 0.34 0.83
N GLY A 37 -19.01 -0.17 2.05
CA GLY A 37 -20.10 -1.09 2.38
C GLY A 37 -21.47 -0.46 2.11
N LEU A 38 -21.72 0.74 2.64
CA LEU A 38 -22.97 1.48 2.43
C LEU A 38 -23.24 1.74 0.94
N SER A 39 -22.21 2.12 0.17
CA SER A 39 -22.31 2.36 -1.26
C SER A 39 -22.64 1.09 -2.07
N THR A 40 -22.30 -0.09 -1.53
CA THR A 40 -22.60 -1.38 -2.16
C THR A 40 -24.07 -1.76 -2.00
N PHE A 41 -24.65 -1.53 -0.82
CA PHE A 41 -26.06 -1.86 -0.54
C PHE A 41 -27.07 -0.92 -1.22
N SER A 42 -26.65 0.30 -1.59
CA SER A 42 -27.58 1.35 -2.03
C SER A 42 -27.94 1.32 -3.54
N LYS A 43 -27.41 0.41 -4.37
CA LYS A 43 -27.59 0.46 -5.83
C LYS A 43 -28.48 -0.65 -6.41
N HIS A 44 -29.56 -0.24 -7.08
CA HIS A 44 -30.29 -1.05 -8.06
C HIS A 44 -29.40 -1.28 -9.30
N HIS A 45 -29.11 -2.52 -9.67
CA HIS A 45 -28.08 -2.87 -10.65
C HIS A 45 -28.66 -3.55 -11.90
N SER A 46 -28.46 -2.94 -13.07
CA SER A 46 -28.32 -3.67 -14.34
C SER A 46 -26.89 -4.20 -14.42
N TRP A 47 -26.75 -5.52 -14.43
CA TRP A 47 -25.51 -6.22 -14.16
C TRP A 47 -24.69 -6.47 -15.43
N ASP A 48 -23.51 -5.87 -15.50
CA ASP A 48 -22.40 -6.35 -16.34
C ASP A 48 -21.20 -6.72 -15.45
N LEU A 49 -21.43 -7.66 -14.52
CA LEU A 49 -20.40 -8.30 -13.68
C LEU A 49 -19.21 -8.80 -14.51
N MET A 50 -19.49 -9.25 -15.73
CA MET A 50 -18.53 -9.73 -16.70
C MET A 50 -17.48 -8.66 -17.04
N PHE A 51 -17.92 -7.42 -17.26
CA PHE A 51 -17.03 -6.28 -17.52
C PHE A 51 -16.17 -5.93 -16.30
N ALA A 52 -16.75 -6.02 -15.10
CA ALA A 52 -16.02 -5.79 -13.85
C ALA A 52 -14.91 -6.83 -13.63
N ILE A 53 -15.18 -8.11 -13.86
CA ILE A 53 -14.18 -9.18 -13.67
C ILE A 53 -13.04 -9.07 -14.68
N VAL A 54 -13.34 -8.73 -15.94
CA VAL A 54 -12.33 -8.54 -16.98
C VAL A 54 -11.43 -7.34 -16.64
N THR A 55 -12.01 -6.22 -16.20
CA THR A 55 -11.23 -5.03 -15.80
C THR A 55 -10.38 -5.28 -14.55
N VAL A 56 -10.87 -6.05 -13.56
CA VAL A 56 -10.07 -6.49 -12.41
C VAL A 56 -8.85 -7.29 -12.87
N THR A 57 -9.08 -8.29 -13.71
CA THR A 57 -8.03 -9.20 -14.18
C THR A 57 -6.98 -8.43 -14.98
N ALA A 58 -7.42 -7.60 -15.92
CA ALA A 58 -6.54 -6.74 -16.71
C ALA A 58 -5.72 -5.78 -15.83
N CYS A 59 -6.33 -5.17 -14.81
CA CYS A 59 -5.65 -4.27 -13.88
C CYS A 59 -4.55 -5.00 -13.07
N ILE A 60 -4.82 -6.23 -12.63
CA ILE A 60 -3.86 -7.08 -11.93
C ILE A 60 -2.69 -7.43 -12.86
N PHE A 61 -2.95 -7.86 -14.10
CA PHE A 61 -1.92 -8.16 -15.09
C PHE A 61 -1.04 -6.93 -15.39
N CYS A 62 -1.65 -5.78 -15.69
CA CYS A 62 -0.93 -4.52 -15.90
C CYS A 62 -0.03 -4.17 -14.72
N ARG A 63 -0.48 -4.42 -13.48
CA ARG A 63 0.32 -4.20 -12.28
C ARG A 63 1.52 -5.13 -12.19
N PHE A 64 1.34 -6.43 -12.42
CA PHE A 64 2.47 -7.39 -12.42
C PHE A 64 3.51 -7.02 -13.47
N ILE A 65 3.06 -6.72 -14.68
CA ILE A 65 3.94 -6.27 -15.77
C ILE A 65 4.68 -5.00 -15.36
N GLY A 66 3.98 -4.01 -14.81
CA GLY A 66 4.57 -2.76 -14.36
C GLY A 66 5.64 -2.96 -13.28
N VAL A 67 5.41 -3.83 -12.29
CA VAL A 67 6.40 -4.13 -11.24
C VAL A 67 7.62 -4.87 -11.78
N ILE A 68 7.41 -5.85 -12.67
CA ILE A 68 8.50 -6.60 -13.31
C ILE A 68 9.34 -5.65 -14.17
N LEU A 69 8.69 -4.79 -14.96
CA LEU A 69 9.35 -3.82 -15.83
C LEU A 69 10.13 -2.78 -15.02
N LEU A 70 9.50 -2.17 -13.99
CA LEU A 70 10.19 -1.22 -13.11
C LEU A 70 11.37 -1.86 -12.42
N THR A 71 11.22 -3.09 -11.95
CA THR A 71 12.30 -3.79 -11.28
C THR A 71 13.41 -4.15 -12.26
N TRP A 72 13.09 -4.57 -13.48
CA TRP A 72 14.09 -4.82 -14.53
C TRP A 72 14.90 -3.56 -14.86
N MET A 73 14.23 -2.42 -15.00
CA MET A 73 14.88 -1.12 -15.19
C MET A 73 15.74 -0.72 -13.98
N ALA A 74 15.24 -0.89 -12.76
CA ALA A 74 15.95 -0.55 -11.53
C ALA A 74 17.14 -1.47 -11.26
N ASN A 75 17.03 -2.75 -11.61
CA ASN A 75 18.07 -3.76 -11.44
C ASN A 75 19.29 -3.49 -12.35
N ARG A 76 19.11 -2.73 -13.43
CA ARG A 76 20.21 -2.28 -14.30
C ARG A 76 21.15 -1.28 -13.62
N LYS A 77 20.69 -0.55 -12.61
CA LYS A 77 21.44 0.50 -11.91
C LYS A 77 21.75 0.17 -10.43
N ARG A 78 21.40 -1.02 -9.94
CA ARG A 78 21.57 -1.44 -8.53
C ARG A 78 22.52 -2.63 -8.40
N VAL A 79 23.40 -2.58 -7.39
CA VAL A 79 24.36 -3.65 -7.06
C VAL A 79 23.70 -4.86 -6.37
N GLN A 80 22.63 -4.62 -5.60
CA GLN A 80 21.80 -5.70 -5.04
C GLN A 80 20.61 -5.99 -5.96
N LYS A 81 20.57 -7.20 -6.50
CA LYS A 81 19.47 -7.67 -7.34
C LYS A 81 18.25 -8.01 -6.48
N ILE A 82 17.09 -7.48 -6.87
CA ILE A 82 15.80 -7.82 -6.24
C ILE A 82 15.41 -9.20 -6.76
N GLY A 83 15.20 -10.15 -5.85
CA GLY A 83 14.84 -11.52 -6.23
C GLY A 83 13.43 -11.62 -6.79
N LEU A 84 13.17 -12.65 -7.61
CA LEU A 84 11.85 -12.91 -8.19
C LEU A 84 10.74 -13.04 -7.13
N MET A 85 11.07 -13.61 -5.96
CA MET A 85 10.15 -13.75 -4.83
C MET A 85 9.78 -12.40 -4.23
N ASP A 86 10.75 -11.50 -4.08
CA ASP A 86 10.52 -10.14 -3.58
C ASP A 86 9.70 -9.31 -4.58
N GLN A 87 9.90 -9.54 -5.89
CA GLN A 87 9.09 -8.91 -6.94
C GLN A 87 7.63 -9.35 -6.90
N VAL A 88 7.38 -10.65 -6.68
CA VAL A 88 6.01 -11.18 -6.57
C VAL A 88 5.32 -10.61 -5.33
N ILE A 89 6.01 -10.54 -4.18
CA ILE A 89 5.48 -9.94 -2.94
C ILE A 89 5.22 -8.44 -3.13
N MET A 90 6.13 -7.71 -3.79
CA MET A 90 5.97 -6.29 -4.09
C MET A 90 4.80 -6.04 -5.06
N GLY A 91 4.60 -6.93 -6.04
CA GLY A 91 3.45 -6.94 -6.94
C GLY A 91 2.13 -7.16 -6.21
N TYR A 92 2.08 -8.17 -5.33
CA TYR A 92 0.88 -8.54 -4.58
C TYR A 92 0.53 -7.60 -3.42
N GLY A 93 1.52 -6.97 -2.76
CA GLY A 93 1.38 -6.22 -1.50
C GLY A 93 0.65 -4.87 -1.54
N GLY A 94 -0.30 -4.67 -2.45
CA GLY A 94 -0.96 -3.38 -2.69
C GLY A 94 -2.11 -3.06 -1.72
N LEU A 95 -1.85 -2.21 -0.71
CA LEU A 95 -2.90 -1.57 0.09
C LEU A 95 -3.56 -0.45 -0.73
N ARG A 96 -4.63 -0.75 -1.48
CA ARG A 96 -5.19 0.18 -2.49
C ARG A 96 -6.70 0.38 -2.40
N GLY A 97 -7.25 0.54 -1.20
CA GLY A 97 -8.69 0.81 -1.01
C GLY A 97 -9.05 2.31 -1.05
N ALA A 98 -8.37 3.11 -0.23
CA ALA A 98 -8.78 4.48 0.09
C ALA A 98 -8.75 5.46 -1.10
N ILE A 99 -7.65 5.47 -1.85
CA ILE A 99 -7.42 6.47 -2.89
C ILE A 99 -8.35 6.25 -4.09
N CYS A 100 -8.57 4.99 -4.48
CA CYS A 100 -9.46 4.63 -5.59
C CYS A 100 -10.92 5.00 -5.29
N TYR A 101 -11.36 4.80 -4.04
CA TYR A 101 -12.69 5.19 -3.60
C TYR A 101 -12.89 6.71 -3.66
N GLY A 102 -11.91 7.49 -3.21
CA GLY A 102 -11.96 8.95 -3.33
C GLY A 102 -12.06 9.40 -4.79
N LEU A 103 -11.22 8.85 -5.67
CA LEU A 103 -11.20 9.22 -7.08
C LEU A 103 -12.54 8.97 -7.79
N VAL A 104 -13.20 7.84 -7.49
CA VAL A 104 -14.47 7.51 -8.14
C VAL A 104 -15.63 8.35 -7.61
N MET A 105 -15.55 8.80 -6.35
CA MET A 105 -16.56 9.69 -5.75
C MET A 105 -16.43 11.13 -6.24
N THR A 106 -15.21 11.59 -6.52
CA THR A 106 -14.94 12.94 -7.06
C THR A 106 -15.27 13.07 -8.55
N LEU A 107 -15.41 11.96 -9.29
CA LEU A 107 -15.72 12.00 -10.72
C LEU A 107 -17.05 12.73 -10.98
N ASP A 108 -17.13 13.65 -11.94
CA ASP A 108 -18.34 14.43 -12.19
C ASP A 108 -19.44 13.61 -12.90
N LYS A 109 -20.72 13.87 -12.59
CA LYS A 109 -21.87 13.17 -13.22
C LYS A 109 -22.13 13.69 -14.62
N ASP A 110 -21.84 14.96 -14.87
CA ASP A 110 -22.28 15.63 -16.11
C ASP A 110 -21.33 15.40 -17.29
N ALA A 111 -20.08 14.99 -17.02
CA ALA A 111 -19.09 14.72 -18.05
C ALA A 111 -19.15 13.27 -18.60
N ILE A 112 -19.68 12.30 -17.84
CA ILE A 112 -19.67 10.87 -18.22
C ILE A 112 -21.00 10.20 -17.81
N PRO A 113 -21.91 9.90 -18.77
CA PRO A 113 -23.17 9.22 -18.48
C PRO A 113 -22.99 7.81 -17.88
N ALA A 114 -21.83 7.19 -18.10
CA ALA A 114 -21.44 5.90 -17.52
C ALA A 114 -20.89 5.96 -16.08
N LYS A 115 -20.91 7.12 -15.40
CA LYS A 115 -20.38 7.27 -14.03
C LYS A 115 -20.96 6.25 -13.05
N ASN A 116 -22.27 6.00 -13.11
CA ASN A 116 -22.91 5.06 -12.17
C ASN A 116 -22.39 3.62 -12.34
N MET A 117 -22.13 3.20 -13.58
CA MET A 117 -21.51 1.91 -13.91
C MET A 117 -20.04 1.85 -13.44
N LEU A 118 -19.26 2.90 -13.68
CA LEU A 118 -17.86 2.98 -13.23
C LEU A 118 -17.74 2.96 -11.71
N VAL A 119 -18.61 3.67 -11.00
CA VAL A 119 -18.66 3.68 -9.53
C VAL A 119 -18.98 2.27 -9.01
N THR A 120 -20.00 1.60 -9.54
CA THR A 120 -20.34 0.24 -9.09
C THR A 120 -19.22 -0.76 -9.40
N THR A 121 -18.67 -0.69 -10.60
CA THR A 121 -17.54 -1.54 -11.02
C THR A 121 -16.33 -1.34 -10.10
N THR A 122 -15.99 -0.09 -9.79
CA THR A 122 -14.85 0.23 -8.92
C THR A 122 -15.08 -0.24 -7.49
N ILE A 123 -16.31 -0.15 -6.96
CA ILE A 123 -16.64 -0.69 -5.64
C ILE A 123 -16.46 -2.21 -5.61
N VAL A 124 -16.99 -2.93 -6.60
CA VAL A 124 -16.83 -4.39 -6.73
C VAL A 124 -15.34 -4.77 -6.84
N VAL A 125 -14.58 -4.05 -7.68
CA VAL A 125 -13.13 -4.21 -7.82
C VAL A 125 -12.43 -4.07 -6.47
N ILE A 126 -12.74 -3.00 -5.72
CA ILE A 126 -12.10 -2.73 -4.42
C ILE A 126 -12.44 -3.84 -3.42
N VAL A 127 -13.70 -4.27 -3.32
CA VAL A 127 -14.11 -5.34 -2.40
C VAL A 127 -13.38 -6.64 -2.78
N VAL A 128 -13.49 -7.09 -4.02
CA VAL A 128 -12.87 -8.35 -4.45
C VAL A 128 -11.35 -8.30 -4.26
N THR A 129 -10.68 -7.23 -4.67
CA THR A 129 -9.22 -7.13 -4.56
C THR A 129 -8.73 -7.01 -3.12
N VAL A 130 -9.39 -6.21 -2.27
CA VAL A 130 -8.96 -6.04 -0.88
C VAL A 130 -9.18 -7.31 -0.06
N PHE A 131 -10.32 -7.98 -0.21
CA PHE A 131 -10.57 -9.25 0.49
C PHE A 131 -9.68 -10.37 -0.05
N PHE A 132 -9.59 -10.53 -1.37
CA PHE A 132 -8.82 -11.63 -1.97
C PHE A 132 -7.32 -11.43 -1.80
N GLN A 133 -6.78 -10.24 -2.09
CA GLN A 133 -5.34 -9.96 -1.92
C GLN A 133 -4.98 -9.82 -0.44
N GLY A 134 -5.81 -9.18 0.38
CA GLY A 134 -5.57 -9.00 1.80
C GLY A 134 -5.54 -10.33 2.58
N THR A 135 -6.47 -11.24 2.28
CA THR A 135 -6.50 -12.56 2.91
C THR A 135 -5.39 -13.46 2.39
N THR A 136 -5.09 -13.40 1.08
CA THR A 136 -4.07 -14.24 0.43
C THR A 136 -2.63 -13.80 0.72
N ILE A 137 -2.38 -12.53 1.07
CA ILE A 137 -1.02 -12.05 1.40
C ILE A 137 -0.38 -12.81 2.56
N LYS A 138 -1.11 -13.07 3.65
CA LYS A 138 -0.58 -13.79 4.83
C LYS A 138 -0.14 -15.22 4.50
N PRO A 139 -0.96 -16.08 3.87
CA PRO A 139 -0.54 -17.40 3.46
C PRO A 139 0.51 -17.34 2.34
N LEU A 140 0.43 -16.40 1.40
CA LEU A 140 1.43 -16.25 0.34
C LEU A 140 2.83 -15.97 0.93
N VAL A 141 2.95 -15.05 1.89
CA VAL A 141 4.22 -14.75 2.57
C VAL A 141 4.73 -15.95 3.38
N ARG A 142 3.84 -16.75 3.98
CA ARG A 142 4.21 -17.99 4.69
C ARG A 142 4.64 -19.11 3.74
N LEU A 143 3.93 -19.28 2.63
CA LEU A 143 4.16 -20.33 1.63
C LEU A 143 5.44 -20.07 0.82
N LEU A 144 5.69 -18.80 0.48
CA LEU A 144 6.90 -18.38 -0.21
C LEU A 144 8.16 -18.46 0.65
N LYS A 145 8.01 -18.85 1.93
CA LYS A 145 9.06 -19.16 2.90
C LYS A 145 10.24 -18.23 2.68
N VAL A 146 9.95 -16.92 2.74
CA VAL A 146 10.95 -15.86 2.61
C VAL A 146 12.10 -16.33 3.48
N LYS A 147 13.22 -16.72 2.84
CA LYS A 147 14.51 -16.84 3.52
C LYS A 147 14.55 -15.57 4.34
N THR A 148 14.40 -15.72 5.66
CA THR A 148 14.62 -14.65 6.61
C THR A 148 15.83 -13.92 6.08
N GLN A 149 15.65 -12.69 5.60
CA GLN A 149 16.79 -11.92 5.19
C GLN A 149 17.69 -11.95 6.42
N GLU A 150 18.88 -12.52 6.23
CA GLU A 150 20.01 -12.21 7.09
C GLU A 150 19.93 -10.72 7.40
N PRO A 151 20.04 -10.35 8.69
CA PRO A 151 19.68 -9.03 9.18
C PRO A 151 20.20 -7.99 8.21
N GLN A 152 19.27 -7.29 7.54
CA GLN A 152 19.51 -6.19 6.62
C GLN A 152 20.84 -5.54 7.00
N GLN A 153 21.89 -5.80 6.22
CA GLN A 153 23.18 -5.16 6.45
C GLN A 153 22.88 -3.68 6.42
N LYS A 154 22.90 -3.08 7.61
CA LYS A 154 22.70 -1.66 7.81
C LYS A 154 23.62 -1.00 6.81
N THR A 155 23.07 -0.23 5.87
CA THR A 155 23.88 0.59 4.96
C THR A 155 24.93 1.30 5.80
N VAL A 156 26.18 1.41 5.35
CA VAL A 156 27.29 2.01 6.12
C VAL A 156 26.85 3.34 6.76
N THR A 157 26.03 4.11 6.04
CA THR A 157 25.36 5.33 6.53
C THR A 157 24.47 5.12 7.77
N GLN A 158 23.67 4.05 7.83
CA GLN A 158 22.88 3.69 9.01
C GLN A 158 23.75 3.17 10.17
N GLN A 159 24.84 2.44 9.91
CA GLN A 159 25.77 2.03 10.98
C GLN A 159 26.46 3.25 11.59
N VAL A 160 26.97 4.15 10.75
CA VAL A 160 27.60 5.41 11.17
C VAL A 160 26.60 6.29 11.91
N LEU A 161 25.38 6.48 11.41
CA LEU A 161 24.32 7.23 12.12
C LEU A 161 23.95 6.61 13.47
N THR A 162 23.95 5.27 13.58
CA THR A 162 23.68 4.58 14.84
C THR A 162 24.85 4.74 15.83
N HIS A 163 26.09 4.70 15.34
CA HIS A 163 27.29 4.90 16.15
C HIS A 163 27.40 6.35 16.65
N VAL A 164 27.20 7.32 15.77
CA VAL A 164 27.18 8.76 16.12
C VAL A 164 26.06 9.06 17.11
N ARG A 165 24.85 8.46 16.96
CA ARG A 165 23.78 8.59 17.96
C ARG A 165 24.14 7.99 19.32
N LYS A 166 24.84 6.84 19.34
CA LYS A 166 25.35 6.25 20.59
C LYS A 166 26.35 7.19 21.24
N LEU A 167 27.34 7.69 20.52
CA LEU A 167 28.36 8.59 21.04
C LEU A 167 27.77 9.91 21.56
N LYS A 168 26.80 10.49 20.85
CA LYS A 168 26.09 11.69 21.32
C LYS A 168 25.31 11.43 22.62
N LYS A 169 24.85 10.20 22.88
CA LYS A 169 24.19 9.84 24.14
C LYS A 169 25.17 9.73 25.31
N TYR A 170 26.42 9.34 25.06
CA TYR A 170 27.47 9.24 26.09
C TYR A 170 28.12 10.58 26.44
N MET A 171 28.09 11.54 25.53
CA MET A 171 28.68 12.87 25.74
C MET A 171 27.74 13.84 26.49
N TYR A 172 26.48 13.48 26.70
CA TYR A 172 25.47 14.26 27.42
C TYR A 172 24.99 13.56 28.72
N MET A 173 25.70 12.53 29.16
CA MET A 173 25.65 11.96 30.53
C MET A 173 26.96 12.31 31.21
#